data_AF-C7J7G1-F1
#
_entry.id   AF-C7J7G1-F1
#
_cell.length_a   1.000
_cell.length_b   1.000
_cell.length_c   1.000
_cell.angle_alpha   90.00
_cell.angle_beta   90.00
_cell.angle_gamma   90.00
#
_symmetry.space_group_name_H-M   'P 1'
#
loop_
_entity.id
_entity.type
_entity.pdbx_description
1 polymer ?
#
loop_
_entity_poly.entity_id
_entity_poly.type
_entity_poly.pdbx_seq_one_letter_code
_entity_poly.pdbx_strand_id
1 'polypeptide(L)'
;QFLLSSQKPLRFGTTTIRRHHLRKNNEHWTFKEITELVKGVSKHGVGSWTKLKRDFFSTSIRTAVHLKDKWRNLLKACGIKFTSKRKVKVQKTMILSLDMELVEEIKHLASKHPYPRRKNY
;
A
#
# COMPACT_ATOMS: atom_id res chain seq x y z
N GLN A 1 -25.85 65.85 1.20
CA GLN A 1 -25.60 64.88 0.12
C GLN A 1 -24.45 63.99 0.58
N PHE A 2 -24.73 62.74 0.96
CA PHE A 2 -23.78 61.84 1.61
C PHE A 2 -23.20 60.81 0.63
N LEU A 3 -21.92 60.50 0.86
CA LEU A 3 -20.97 59.71 0.08
C LEU A 3 -21.45 58.28 -0.24
N LEU A 4 -21.35 57.86 -1.51
CA LEU A 4 -21.47 56.44 -1.90
C LEU A 4 -20.13 55.73 -1.67
N SER A 5 -20.09 54.91 -0.61
CA SER A 5 -19.03 53.95 -0.32
C SER A 5 -19.08 52.78 -1.32
N SER A 6 -18.04 52.64 -2.14
CA SER A 6 -17.87 51.51 -3.06
C SER A 6 -17.38 50.28 -2.30
N GLN A 7 -18.29 49.40 -1.88
CA GLN A 7 -17.95 48.05 -1.39
C GLN A 7 -17.39 47.21 -2.55
N LYS A 8 -16.19 46.66 -2.32
CA LYS A 8 -15.51 45.70 -3.20
C LYS A 8 -16.10 44.31 -2.94
N PRO A 9 -16.44 43.50 -3.95
CA PRO A 9 -16.95 42.16 -3.70
C PRO A 9 -15.83 41.26 -3.15
N LEU A 10 -16.11 40.62 -2.01
CA LEU A 10 -15.32 39.54 -1.44
C LEU A 10 -15.27 38.39 -2.45
N ARG A 11 -14.11 38.20 -3.09
CA ARG A 11 -13.82 36.99 -3.87
C ARG A 11 -13.71 35.82 -2.91
N PHE A 12 -14.76 35.01 -2.84
CA PHE A 12 -14.71 33.70 -2.20
C PHE A 12 -13.68 32.85 -2.93
N GLY A 13 -12.49 32.74 -2.35
CA GLY A 13 -11.52 31.73 -2.73
C GLY A 13 -12.13 30.36 -2.47
N THR A 14 -12.63 29.71 -3.52
CA THR A 14 -12.97 28.29 -3.47
C THR A 14 -11.65 27.51 -3.45
N THR A 15 -11.06 27.47 -2.26
CA THR A 15 -10.01 26.53 -1.89
C THR A 15 -10.45 25.17 -2.40
N THR A 16 -9.74 24.65 -3.40
CA THR A 16 -9.90 23.28 -3.88
C THR A 16 -9.90 22.40 -2.65
N ILE A 17 -11.08 21.86 -2.31
CA ILE A 17 -11.24 20.83 -1.31
C ILE A 17 -10.35 19.70 -1.81
N ARG A 18 -9.11 19.65 -1.31
CA ARG A 18 -8.28 18.47 -1.40
C ARG A 18 -9.20 17.41 -0.83
N ARG A 19 -9.68 16.51 -1.69
CA ARG A 19 -10.37 15.31 -1.29
C ARG A 19 -9.37 14.60 -0.39
N HIS A 20 -9.36 14.94 0.89
CA HIS A 20 -9.12 14.00 1.94
C HIS A 20 -10.22 12.99 1.71
N HIS A 21 -9.96 12.06 0.79
CA HIS A 21 -10.60 10.78 0.73
C HIS A 21 -10.60 10.36 2.19
N LEU A 22 -11.77 10.49 2.83
CA LEU A 22 -12.00 9.97 4.17
C LEU A 22 -11.34 8.62 4.11
N ARG A 23 -10.25 8.47 4.89
CA ARG A 23 -9.51 7.22 4.99
C ARG A 23 -10.51 6.28 5.63
N LYS A 24 -11.38 5.72 4.79
CA LYS A 24 -12.33 4.66 5.09
C LYS A 24 -11.40 3.58 5.60
N ASN A 25 -11.37 3.44 6.92
CA ASN A 25 -10.32 2.75 7.66
C ASN A 25 -10.01 1.47 6.90
N ASN A 26 -8.87 1.45 6.20
CA ASN A 26 -8.49 0.30 5.41
C ASN A 26 -8.53 -0.86 6.39
N GLU A 27 -9.45 -1.81 6.21
CA GLU A 27 -9.54 -2.98 7.07
C GLU A 27 -8.11 -3.50 7.27
N HIS A 28 -7.76 -3.75 8.53
CA HIS A 28 -6.45 -4.25 8.87
C HIS A 28 -6.23 -5.54 8.08
N TRP A 29 -5.03 -5.68 7.50
CA TRP A 29 -4.69 -6.90 6.76
C TRP A 29 -4.70 -8.07 7.73
N THR A 30 -5.58 -9.04 7.47
CA THR A 30 -5.69 -10.23 8.30
C THR A 30 -4.55 -11.21 8.01
N PHE A 31 -4.29 -12.14 8.94
CA PHE A 31 -3.30 -13.20 8.72
C PHE A 31 -3.61 -14.01 7.45
N LYS A 32 -4.88 -14.39 7.24
CA LYS A 32 -5.32 -15.10 6.03
C LYS A 32 -5.00 -14.32 4.76
N GLU A 33 -5.30 -13.02 4.72
CA GLU A 33 -4.94 -12.19 3.56
C GLU A 33 -3.42 -12.10 3.35
N ILE A 34 -2.63 -12.09 4.42
CA ILE A 34 -1.16 -12.10 4.31
C ILE A 34 -0.68 -13.43 3.73
N THR A 35 -1.19 -14.55 4.24
CA THR A 35 -0.84 -15.90 3.75
C THR A 35 -1.21 -16.07 2.27
N GLU A 36 -2.40 -15.65 1.85
CA GLU A 36 -2.81 -15.71 0.45
C GLU A 36 -1.98 -14.77 -0.44
N LEU A 37 -1.55 -13.62 0.07
CA LEU A 37 -0.62 -12.75 -0.65
C LEU A 37 0.74 -13.42 -0.84
N VAL A 38 1.30 -14.05 0.19
CA VAL A 38 2.59 -14.77 0.15
C VAL A 38 2.52 -15.92 -0.86
N LYS A 39 1.49 -16.77 -0.78
CA LYS A 39 1.25 -17.85 -1.77
C LYS A 39 1.12 -17.31 -3.19
N GLY A 40 0.39 -16.22 -3.36
CA GLY A 40 0.22 -15.57 -4.66
C GLY A 40 1.53 -15.07 -5.25
N VAL A 41 2.41 -14.49 -4.42
CA VAL A 41 3.75 -14.04 -4.84
C VAL A 41 4.65 -15.23 -5.14
N SER A 42 4.58 -16.32 -4.36
CA SER A 42 5.29 -17.56 -4.63
C SER A 42 4.91 -18.15 -5.99
N LYS A 43 3.63 -18.13 -6.35
CA LYS A 43 3.11 -18.69 -7.62
C LYS A 43 3.36 -17.79 -8.84
N HIS A 44 3.17 -16.48 -8.72
CA HIS A 44 3.17 -15.56 -9.88
C HIS A 44 4.37 -14.61 -9.96
N GLY A 45 5.18 -14.56 -8.90
CA GLY A 45 6.26 -13.62 -8.75
C GLY A 45 5.80 -12.17 -8.56
N VAL A 46 6.78 -11.32 -8.28
CA VAL A 46 6.59 -9.87 -8.12
C VAL A 46 6.34 -9.20 -9.48
N GLY A 47 5.27 -8.40 -9.57
CA GLY A 47 4.90 -7.64 -10.77
C GLY A 47 3.62 -8.11 -11.45
N SER A 48 3.19 -9.34 -11.18
CA SER A 48 1.97 -9.95 -11.73
C SER A 48 0.73 -9.69 -10.88
N TRP A 49 0.59 -8.47 -10.34
CA TRP A 49 -0.39 -8.16 -9.28
C TRP A 49 -1.85 -8.34 -9.71
N THR A 50 -2.18 -8.03 -10.96
CA THR A 50 -3.54 -8.21 -11.51
C THR A 50 -3.89 -9.70 -11.61
N LYS A 51 -2.94 -10.53 -12.06
CA LYS A 51 -3.10 -11.99 -12.13
C LYS A 51 -3.25 -12.58 -10.74
N LEU A 52 -2.39 -12.18 -9.82
CA LEU A 52 -2.45 -12.59 -8.40
C LEU A 52 -3.80 -12.21 -7.78
N LYS A 53 -4.26 -10.97 -8.00
CA LYS A 53 -5.58 -10.50 -7.53
C LYS A 53 -6.71 -11.40 -8.05
N ARG A 54 -6.72 -11.71 -9.35
CA ARG A 54 -7.74 -12.57 -9.94
C ARG A 54 -7.74 -13.96 -9.33
N ASP A 55 -6.56 -14.55 -9.13
CA ASP A 55 -6.45 -15.96 -8.77
C ASP A 55 -6.60 -16.20 -7.24
N PHE A 56 -6.19 -15.25 -6.38
CA PHE A 56 -6.17 -15.43 -4.92
C PHE A 56 -7.12 -14.52 -4.13
N PHE A 57 -7.60 -13.44 -4.75
CA PHE A 57 -8.37 -12.41 -4.06
C PHE A 57 -9.64 -12.05 -4.83
N SER A 58 -10.14 -12.88 -5.75
CA SER A 58 -11.26 -12.53 -6.67
C SER A 58 -12.43 -11.81 -6.00
N THR A 59 -12.87 -12.25 -4.82
CA THR A 59 -14.00 -11.69 -4.06
C THR A 59 -13.63 -10.58 -3.06
N SER A 60 -12.34 -10.34 -2.84
CA SER A 60 -11.87 -9.36 -1.85
C SER A 60 -12.01 -7.92 -2.34
N ILE A 61 -12.15 -6.96 -1.42
CA ILE A 61 -12.07 -5.52 -1.73
C ILE A 61 -10.66 -5.04 -2.08
N ARG A 62 -9.62 -5.86 -1.84
CA ARG A 62 -8.23 -5.47 -2.10
C ARG A 62 -7.97 -5.34 -3.59
N THR A 63 -7.43 -4.23 -4.05
CA THR A 63 -7.05 -4.04 -5.46
C THR A 63 -5.63 -4.54 -5.70
N ALA A 64 -5.24 -4.76 -6.96
CA ALA A 64 -3.85 -5.10 -7.33
C ALA A 64 -2.82 -4.10 -6.76
N VAL A 65 -3.20 -2.82 -6.66
CA VAL A 65 -2.38 -1.77 -6.02
C VAL A 65 -2.24 -2.02 -4.52
N HIS A 66 -3.32 -2.39 -3.82
CA HIS A 66 -3.26 -2.77 -2.40
C HIS A 66 -2.31 -3.95 -2.16
N LEU A 67 -2.33 -4.96 -3.03
CA LEU A 67 -1.46 -6.14 -2.92
C LEU A 67 0.01 -5.75 -3.08
N LYS A 68 0.35 -4.98 -4.12
CA LYS A 68 1.69 -4.43 -4.36
C LYS A 68 2.20 -3.64 -3.16
N ASP A 69 1.35 -2.77 -2.62
CA ASP A 69 1.72 -1.89 -1.52
C ASP A 69 1.89 -2.65 -0.21
N LYS A 70 1.05 -3.66 0.04
CA LYS A 70 1.19 -4.53 1.19
C LYS A 70 2.46 -5.38 1.11
N TRP A 71 2.78 -5.95 -0.04
CA TRP A 71 4.03 -6.69 -0.23
C TRP A 71 5.24 -5.81 0.09
N ARG A 72 5.28 -4.58 -0.45
CA ARG A 72 6.30 -3.59 -0.08
C ARG A 72 6.35 -3.35 1.44
N ASN A 73 5.21 -3.21 2.10
CA ASN A 73 5.20 -2.98 3.54
C ASN A 73 5.69 -4.20 4.34
N LEU A 74 5.39 -5.43 3.89
CA LEU A 74 5.89 -6.68 4.47
C LEU A 74 7.41 -6.79 4.35
N LEU A 75 7.96 -6.51 3.16
CA LEU A 75 9.40 -6.51 2.97
C LEU A 75 10.11 -5.52 3.92
N LYS A 76 9.59 -4.29 4.05
CA LYS A 76 10.13 -3.29 4.98
C LYS A 76 10.04 -3.75 6.44
N ALA A 77 8.92 -4.38 6.79
CA ALA A 77 8.68 -4.97 8.10
C ALA A 77 9.71 -6.07 8.43
N CYS A 78 10.02 -6.94 7.47
CA CYS A 78 11.04 -7.98 7.59
C CYS A 78 12.49 -7.46 7.52
N GLY A 79 12.70 -6.13 7.48
CA GLY A 79 14.03 -5.52 7.42
C GLY A 79 14.66 -5.47 6.02
N ILE A 80 13.92 -5.86 4.98
CA ILE A 80 14.40 -5.89 3.59
C ILE A 80 14.32 -4.48 3.01
N LYS A 81 15.49 -3.91 2.64
CA LYS A 81 15.61 -2.55 2.09
C LYS A 81 15.62 -2.60 0.55
N PHE A 82 14.71 -1.86 -0.10
CA PHE A 82 14.60 -1.84 -1.58
C PHE A 82 14.17 -0.47 -2.16
N THR A 83 13.98 0.57 -1.33
CA THR A 83 13.83 1.97 -1.78
C THR A 83 14.50 2.91 -0.77
N SER A 84 15.20 3.93 -1.27
CA SER A 84 15.99 4.90 -0.50
C SER A 84 15.15 5.73 0.49
N LYS A 85 15.73 5.96 1.69
CA LYS A 85 15.48 7.04 2.67
C LYS A 85 14.06 7.61 2.79
N ARG A 86 13.11 6.86 3.37
CA ARG A 86 12.02 7.49 4.15
C ARG A 86 11.54 6.57 5.28
N LYS A 87 11.87 6.95 6.52
CA LYS A 87 11.35 6.31 7.73
C LYS A 87 9.86 6.64 7.84
N VAL A 88 9.00 5.69 7.49
CA VAL A 88 7.57 5.72 7.85
C VAL A 88 7.42 4.82 9.07
N LYS A 89 6.65 5.26 10.07
CA LYS A 89 6.31 4.48 11.28
C LYS A 89 5.59 3.20 10.84
N VAL A 90 6.34 2.11 10.67
CA VAL A 90 5.79 0.80 10.28
C VAL A 90 4.93 0.31 11.45
N GLN A 91 3.74 -0.20 11.15
CA GLN A 91 2.85 -0.82 12.13
C GLN A 91 3.53 -2.09 12.67
N LYS A 92 4.43 -1.91 13.64
CA LYS A 92 5.25 -2.93 14.29
C LYS A 92 4.41 -4.03 14.95
N THR A 93 3.16 -3.71 15.27
CA THR A 93 2.20 -4.58 15.96
C THR A 93 1.84 -5.86 15.18
N MET A 94 1.79 -5.83 13.84
CA MET A 94 1.44 -7.02 13.06
C MET A 94 2.61 -8.00 12.88
N ILE A 95 3.86 -7.53 12.92
CA ILE A 95 5.03 -8.41 12.75
C ILE A 95 5.19 -9.33 13.98
N LEU A 96 4.75 -8.87 15.14
CA LEU A 96 4.78 -9.64 16.39
C LEU A 96 3.78 -10.81 16.39
N SER A 97 2.83 -10.85 15.44
CA SER A 97 1.84 -11.92 15.28
C SER A 97 1.95 -12.67 13.95
N LEU A 98 3.05 -12.48 13.20
CA LEU A 98 3.36 -13.32 12.04
C LEU A 98 4.27 -14.47 12.52
N ASP A 99 3.88 -15.70 12.24
CA ASP A 99 4.71 -16.88 12.49
C ASP A 99 6.09 -16.73 11.84
N MET A 100 7.10 -17.23 12.55
CA MET A 100 8.51 -17.19 12.11
C MET A 100 8.67 -17.77 10.70
N GLU A 101 7.98 -18.87 10.39
CA GLU A 101 7.96 -19.52 9.07
C GLU A 101 7.49 -18.58 7.95
N LEU A 102 6.47 -17.77 8.21
CA LEU A 102 5.94 -16.85 7.22
C LEU A 102 6.92 -15.70 6.95
N VAL A 103 7.65 -15.26 7.97
CA VAL A 103 8.72 -14.26 7.82
C VAL A 103 9.87 -14.80 6.99
N GLU A 104 10.27 -16.06 7.20
CA GLU A 104 11.30 -16.72 6.41
C GLU A 104 10.88 -16.90 4.95
N GLU A 105 9.64 -17.31 4.70
CA GLU A 105 9.10 -17.43 3.35
C GLU A 105 9.08 -16.08 2.63
N ILE A 106 8.68 -15.00 3.32
CA ILE A 106 8.74 -13.64 2.75
C ILE A 106 10.17 -13.27 2.36
N LYS A 107 11.17 -13.58 3.20
CA LYS A 107 12.58 -13.33 2.89
C LYS A 107 13.07 -14.18 1.70
N HIS A 108 12.72 -15.47 1.67
CA HIS A 108 13.06 -16.36 0.57
C HIS A 108 12.50 -15.85 -0.76
N LEU A 109 11.21 -15.51 -0.78
CA LEU A 109 10.54 -14.97 -1.97
C LEU A 109 11.08 -13.61 -2.39
N ALA A 110 11.52 -12.77 -1.45
CA ALA A 110 12.16 -11.50 -1.79
C ALA A 110 13.48 -11.68 -2.54
N SER A 111 14.25 -12.71 -2.19
CA SER A 111 15.48 -13.09 -2.90
C SER A 111 15.18 -13.69 -4.28
N LYS A 112 14.19 -14.60 -4.35
CA LYS A 112 13.78 -15.26 -5.60
C LYS A 112 13.11 -14.31 -6.60
N HIS A 113 12.35 -13.34 -6.09
CA HIS A 113 11.59 -12.35 -6.86
C HIS A 113 11.90 -10.94 -6.36
N PRO A 114 13.05 -10.35 -6.76
CA PRO A 114 13.45 -9.04 -6.28
C PRO A 114 12.40 -7.97 -6.58
N TYR A 115 12.03 -7.22 -5.53
CA TYR A 115 11.21 -6.02 -5.66
C TYR A 115 12.10 -4.77 -5.57
N PRO A 116 11.88 -3.71 -6.39
CA PRO A 116 10.94 -3.68 -7.51
C PRO A 116 11.41 -4.59 -8.65
N ARG A 117 10.45 -5.18 -9.38
CA ARG A 117 10.77 -6.01 -10.56
C ARG A 117 11.61 -5.19 -11.53
N ARG A 118 12.81 -5.68 -11.85
CA ARG A 118 13.67 -5.06 -12.87
C ARG A 118 12.93 -5.09 -14.22
N LYS A 119 12.83 -3.94 -14.87
CA LYS A 119 12.41 -3.86 -16.27
C LYS A 119 13.68 -4.02 -17.09
N ASN A 120 13.78 -5.12 -17.83
CA ASN A 120 14.80 -5.23 -18.87
C ASN A 120 14.28 -4.37 -20.04
N TYR A 121 14.98 -3.28 -20.34
CA TYR A 121 14.73 -2.43 -21.50
C TYR A 121 15.50 -2.98 -22.69
#